data_AF-A0A4P9X1C4-F1
#
_entry.id   AF-A0A4P9X1C4-F1
#
_cell.length_a   1.000
_cell.length_b   1.000
_cell.length_c   1.000
_cell.angle_alpha   90.00
_cell.angle_beta   90.00
_cell.angle_gamma   90.00
#
_symmetry.space_group_name_H-M   'P 1'
#
loop_
_entity.id
_entity.type
_entity.pdbx_description
1 polymer ?
#
loop_
_entity_poly.entity_id
_entity_poly.type
_entity_poly.pdbx_seq_one_letter_code
_entity_poly.pdbx_strand_id
1 'polypeptide(L)'
;MRATLVDWIVQVHDRFRLLPETLFLSVQLMDRFLGQHRVAIPKLQLVGITSLWVASKYEEIQVPTLAHLDYMCDGTYPPSEFVKAESFLLMTLRYELGGPNPLLYLRRIARADVGDARRARHMAKYYLEVALMHLTMLQWRPSRIAAAAMWLAYRALSTAPATPSMLASTLSGYREVDLLPVAEALFDLVRQPEQHPAIYAKFSTQSRWYAAPWMKQCGVRNVLATVQKQ
;
A
#
# COMPACT_ATOMS: atom_id res chain seq x y z
N MET A 1 6.04 9.73 13.22
CA MET A 1 4.77 10.46 13.06
C MET A 1 4.04 10.08 11.78
N ARG A 2 4.65 10.14 10.58
CA ARG A 2 4.01 9.64 9.34
C ARG A 2 3.52 8.20 9.46
N ALA A 3 4.37 7.26 9.90
CA ALA A 3 3.98 5.85 10.03
C ALA A 3 2.74 5.68 10.93
N THR A 4 2.69 6.37 12.08
CA THR A 4 1.53 6.38 12.97
C THR A 4 0.27 6.90 12.29
N LEU A 5 0.39 7.99 11.50
CA LEU A 5 -0.73 8.56 10.76
C LEU A 5 -1.21 7.62 9.65
N VAL A 6 -0.31 6.99 8.89
CA VAL A 6 -0.68 6.03 7.86
C VAL A 6 -1.31 4.77 8.46
N ASP A 7 -0.79 4.26 9.58
CA ASP A 7 -1.42 3.13 10.29
C ASP A 7 -2.86 3.46 10.67
N TRP A 8 -3.08 4.65 11.22
CA TRP A 8 -4.43 5.14 11.53
C TRP A 8 -5.31 5.29 10.28
N ILE A 9 -4.80 5.86 9.18
CA ILE A 9 -5.54 5.95 7.90
C ILE A 9 -5.93 4.55 7.41
N VAL A 10 -5.07 3.54 7.55
CA VAL A 10 -5.40 2.15 7.18
C VAL A 10 -6.56 1.62 8.02
N GLN A 11 -6.60 1.92 9.32
CA GLN A 11 -7.72 1.51 10.18
C GLN A 11 -9.03 2.18 9.76
N VAL A 12 -9.00 3.48 9.49
CA VAL A 12 -10.17 4.25 9.02
C VAL A 12 -10.65 3.73 7.65
N HIS A 13 -9.71 3.50 6.74
CA HIS A 13 -9.95 2.91 5.40
C HIS A 13 -10.68 1.57 5.49
N ASP A 14 -10.20 0.67 6.34
CA ASP A 14 -10.78 -0.66 6.52
C ASP A 14 -12.16 -0.60 7.18
N ARG A 15 -12.35 0.32 8.14
CA ARG A 15 -13.64 0.54 8.81
C ARG A 15 -14.72 1.04 7.85
N PHE A 16 -14.35 1.93 6.92
CA PHE A 16 -15.25 2.40 5.85
C PHE A 16 -15.38 1.42 4.68
N ARG A 17 -14.60 0.33 4.67
CA ARG A 17 -14.58 -0.70 3.61
C ARG A 17 -14.33 -0.12 2.21
N LEU A 18 -13.45 0.87 2.13
CA LEU A 18 -13.10 1.57 0.90
C LEU A 18 -12.23 0.67 0.00
N LEU A 19 -12.21 1.00 -1.30
CA LEU A 19 -11.35 0.36 -2.29
C LEU A 19 -9.87 0.55 -1.92
N PRO A 20 -8.99 -0.43 -2.21
CA PRO A 20 -7.56 -0.26 -1.98
C PRO A 20 -6.97 0.91 -2.77
N GLU A 21 -7.48 1.20 -3.96
CA GLU A 21 -7.09 2.36 -4.78
C GLU A 21 -7.17 3.67 -3.99
N THR A 22 -8.28 3.85 -3.24
CA THR A 22 -8.53 4.98 -2.36
C THR A 22 -7.46 5.14 -1.28
N LEU A 23 -6.98 4.04 -0.69
CA LEU A 23 -5.91 4.07 0.31
C LEU A 23 -4.58 4.55 -0.29
N PHE A 24 -4.19 3.99 -1.43
CA PHE A 24 -2.93 4.36 -2.10
C PHE A 24 -2.96 5.83 -2.55
N LEU A 25 -4.09 6.28 -3.10
CA LEU A 25 -4.28 7.67 -3.48
C LEU A 25 -4.23 8.59 -2.25
N SER A 26 -4.95 8.25 -1.17
CA SER A 26 -4.96 9.03 0.08
C SER A 26 -3.55 9.27 0.62
N VAL A 27 -2.72 8.23 0.70
CA VAL A 27 -1.35 8.37 1.22
C VAL A 27 -0.48 9.19 0.27
N GLN A 28 -0.65 9.03 -1.05
CA GLN A 28 0.08 9.83 -2.03
C GLN A 28 -0.28 11.33 -1.94
N LEU A 29 -1.57 11.66 -1.78
CA LEU A 29 -2.02 13.05 -1.60
C LEU A 29 -1.47 13.64 -0.31
N MET A 30 -1.54 12.88 0.79
CA MET A 30 -0.99 13.26 2.09
C MET A 30 0.52 13.54 2.01
N ASP A 31 1.29 12.64 1.40
CA ASP A 31 2.75 12.79 1.29
C ASP A 31 3.15 13.98 0.44
N ARG A 32 2.47 14.21 -0.69
CA ARG A 32 2.72 15.38 -1.56
C ARG A 32 2.39 16.68 -0.84
N PHE A 33 1.30 16.71 -0.07
CA PHE A 33 0.91 17.87 0.72
C PHE A 33 1.94 18.17 1.83
N LEU A 34 2.33 17.16 2.60
CA LEU A 34 3.32 17.29 3.67
C LEU A 34 4.73 17.59 3.14
N GLY A 35 5.03 17.22 1.90
CA GLY A 35 6.27 17.59 1.21
C GLY A 35 6.38 19.09 0.92
N GLN A 36 5.25 19.81 0.82
CA GLN A 36 5.20 21.24 0.51
C GLN A 36 4.88 22.12 1.73
N HIS A 37 4.23 21.57 2.76
CA HIS A 37 3.83 22.31 3.95
C HIS A 37 4.25 21.65 5.26
N ARG A 38 4.76 22.47 6.17
CA ARG A 38 4.97 22.08 7.57
C ARG A 38 3.65 22.21 8.33
N VAL A 39 3.21 21.12 8.94
CA VAL A 39 1.94 21.06 9.68
C VAL A 39 2.23 20.77 11.15
N ALA A 40 1.53 21.46 12.04
CA ALA A 40 1.61 21.20 13.47
C ALA A 40 1.06 19.80 13.79
N ILE A 41 1.67 19.12 14.76
CA ILE A 41 1.32 17.75 15.18
C ILE A 41 -0.20 17.57 15.40
N PRO A 42 -0.92 18.48 16.09
CA PRO A 42 -2.36 18.31 16.34
C PRO A 42 -3.22 18.41 15.08
N LYS A 43 -2.69 18.91 13.96
CA LYS A 43 -3.41 19.03 12.68
C LYS A 43 -3.08 17.90 11.70
N LEU A 44 -2.14 17.01 12.05
CA LEU A 44 -1.78 15.88 11.19
C LEU A 44 -2.93 14.90 10.96
N GLN A 45 -3.75 14.66 11.99
CA GLN A 45 -4.96 13.82 11.86
C GLN A 45 -5.94 14.43 10.86
N LEU A 46 -6.19 15.74 10.95
CA LEU A 46 -7.03 16.48 9.99
C LEU A 46 -6.51 16.36 8.55
N VAL A 47 -5.19 16.44 8.34
CA VAL A 47 -4.60 16.24 7.00
C VAL A 47 -4.82 14.81 6.52
N GLY A 48 -4.61 13.81 7.38
CA GLY A 48 -4.80 12.40 7.03
C GLY A 48 -6.23 12.07 6.62
N ILE A 49 -7.21 12.47 7.44
CA ILE A 49 -8.64 12.21 7.16
C ILE A 49 -9.14 12.98 5.94
N THR A 50 -8.67 14.21 5.75
CA THR A 50 -9.01 15.03 4.58
C THR A 50 -8.43 14.41 3.30
N SER A 51 -7.19 13.91 3.36
CA SER A 51 -6.58 13.21 2.22
C SER A 51 -7.37 11.96 1.84
N LEU A 52 -7.85 11.21 2.84
CA LEU A 52 -8.70 10.04 2.61
C LEU A 52 -10.06 10.43 2.05
N TRP A 53 -10.64 11.53 2.51
CA TRP A 53 -11.92 12.02 2.02
C TRP A 53 -11.85 12.48 0.55
N VAL A 54 -10.80 13.23 0.19
CA VAL A 54 -10.55 13.65 -1.20
C VAL A 54 -10.31 12.43 -2.10
N ALA A 55 -9.51 11.47 -1.64
CA ALA A 55 -9.31 10.22 -2.38
C ALA A 55 -10.62 9.44 -2.55
N SER A 56 -11.47 9.42 -1.52
CA SER A 56 -12.77 8.75 -1.57
C SER A 56 -13.70 9.41 -2.59
N LYS A 57 -13.72 10.73 -2.68
CA LYS A 57 -14.46 11.46 -3.72
C LYS A 57 -13.97 11.15 -5.14
N TYR A 58 -12.72 10.74 -5.29
CA TYR A 58 -12.11 10.47 -6.59
C TYR A 58 -12.32 9.02 -7.05
N GLU A 59 -12.22 8.04 -6.15
CA GLU A 59 -12.24 6.61 -6.49
C GLU A 59 -13.57 5.90 -6.14
N GLU A 60 -14.36 6.40 -5.18
CA GLU A 60 -15.53 5.71 -4.64
C GLU A 60 -16.84 6.17 -5.27
N ILE A 61 -17.78 5.23 -5.41
CA ILE A 61 -19.18 5.55 -5.74
C ILE A 61 -19.89 6.12 -4.50
N GLN A 62 -19.63 5.54 -3.33
CA GLN A 62 -20.23 5.96 -2.06
C GLN A 62 -19.17 6.59 -1.16
N VAL A 63 -19.21 7.92 -1.10
CA VAL A 63 -18.23 8.70 -0.33
C VAL A 63 -18.69 8.84 1.13
N PRO A 64 -17.80 8.70 2.12
CA PRO A 64 -18.09 9.02 3.51
C PRO A 64 -18.56 10.48 3.68
N THR A 65 -19.60 10.68 4.50
CA THR A 65 -20.13 12.01 4.82
C THR A 65 -19.24 12.70 5.86
N LEU A 66 -19.37 14.02 6.01
CA LEU A 66 -18.67 14.78 7.05
C LEU A 66 -18.93 14.22 8.46
N ALA A 67 -20.16 13.76 8.75
CA ALA A 67 -20.49 13.14 10.02
C ALA A 67 -19.70 11.85 10.28
N HIS A 68 -19.44 11.05 9.25
CA HIS A 68 -18.59 9.87 9.38
C HIS A 68 -17.12 10.26 9.67
N LEU A 69 -16.61 11.32 9.05
CA LEU A 69 -15.24 11.79 9.30
C LEU A 69 -15.09 12.35 10.71
N ASP A 70 -16.07 13.16 11.14
CA ASP A 70 -16.10 13.74 12.48
C ASP A 70 -16.13 12.67 13.57
N TYR A 71 -16.93 11.62 13.35
CA TYR A 71 -16.96 10.44 14.21
C TYR A 71 -15.60 9.73 14.30
N MET A 72 -14.83 9.67 13.20
CA MET A 72 -13.48 9.08 13.23
C MET A 72 -12.44 9.98 13.91
N CYS A 73 -12.72 11.27 14.05
CA CYS A 73 -11.88 12.24 14.74
C CYS A 73 -12.40 12.57 16.14
N ASP A 74 -13.34 11.80 16.70
CA ASP A 74 -13.93 11.99 18.03
C ASP A 74 -14.44 13.43 18.28
N GLY A 75 -14.97 14.11 17.27
CA GLY A 75 -15.48 15.48 17.41
C GLY A 75 -14.40 16.56 17.59
N THR A 76 -13.13 16.24 17.31
CA THR A 76 -11.99 17.14 17.56
C THR A 76 -12.05 18.43 16.71
N TYR A 77 -12.64 18.37 15.52
CA TYR A 77 -12.63 19.48 14.56
C TYR A 77 -14.06 19.85 14.15
N PRO A 78 -14.39 21.15 14.02
CA PRO A 78 -15.70 21.54 13.52
C PRO A 78 -15.84 21.22 12.02
N PRO A 79 -17.06 21.00 11.49
CA PRO A 79 -17.29 20.71 10.07
C PRO A 79 -16.67 21.73 9.10
N SER A 80 -16.57 23.00 9.51
CA SER A 80 -15.97 24.06 8.71
C SER A 80 -14.46 23.90 8.52
N GLU A 81 -13.76 23.24 9.45
CA GLU A 81 -12.33 22.96 9.29
C GLU A 81 -12.07 21.86 8.26
N PHE A 82 -12.92 20.84 8.16
CA PHE A 82 -12.79 19.81 7.12
C PHE A 82 -12.89 20.40 5.70
N VAL A 83 -13.86 21.29 5.46
CA VAL A 83 -14.04 21.94 4.16
C VAL A 83 -12.88 22.87 3.82
N LYS A 84 -12.36 23.61 4.81
CA LYS A 84 -11.17 24.45 4.65
C LYS A 84 -9.93 23.61 4.36
N ALA A 85 -9.74 22.51 5.08
CA ALA A 85 -8.62 21.60 4.89
C ALA A 85 -8.67 20.95 3.50
N GLU A 86 -9.85 20.54 3.04
CA GLU A 86 -10.05 20.01 1.69
C GLU A 86 -9.66 21.03 0.63
N SER A 87 -10.21 22.24 0.73
CA SER A 87 -9.91 23.33 -0.22
C SER A 87 -8.41 23.62 -0.24
N PHE A 88 -7.78 23.68 0.93
CA PHE A 88 -6.35 23.94 1.04
C PHE A 88 -5.51 22.82 0.42
N LEU A 89 -5.84 21.55 0.70
CA LEU A 89 -5.16 20.40 0.13
C LEU A 89 -5.25 20.39 -1.41
N LEU A 90 -6.45 20.62 -1.96
CA LEU A 90 -6.67 20.67 -3.41
C LEU A 90 -5.90 21.81 -4.08
N MET A 91 -5.91 23.00 -3.46
CA MET A 91 -5.16 24.17 -3.97
C MET A 91 -3.65 23.94 -3.94
N THR A 92 -3.10 23.38 -2.86
CA THR A 92 -1.67 23.02 -2.78
C THR A 92 -1.29 22.04 -3.89
N LEU A 93 -2.11 21.02 -4.13
CA LEU A 93 -1.86 20.01 -5.15
C LEU A 93 -2.25 20.46 -6.57
N ARG A 94 -2.73 21.70 -6.73
CA ARG A 94 -3.20 22.26 -8.02
C ARG A 94 -4.23 21.35 -8.72
N TYR A 95 -5.06 20.67 -7.94
CA TYR A 95 -6.03 19.67 -8.42
C TYR A 95 -5.42 18.48 -9.19
N GLU A 96 -4.10 18.31 -9.16
CA GLU A 96 -3.43 17.15 -9.75
C GLU A 96 -3.53 15.97 -8.78
N LEU A 97 -4.66 15.25 -8.77
CA LEU A 97 -4.87 14.12 -7.86
C LEU A 97 -4.25 12.82 -8.38
N GLY A 98 -4.07 12.69 -9.69
CA GLY A 98 -3.51 11.49 -10.30
C GLY A 98 -2.03 11.27 -9.95
N GLY A 99 -1.57 10.03 -10.13
CA GLY A 99 -0.17 9.69 -9.97
C GLY A 99 0.11 8.20 -10.17
N PRO A 100 1.40 7.82 -10.26
CA PRO A 100 1.78 6.42 -10.42
C PRO A 100 1.45 5.63 -9.14
N ASN A 101 0.50 4.69 -9.24
CA ASN A 101 0.09 3.84 -8.14
C ASN A 101 0.66 2.41 -8.31
N PRO A 102 1.42 1.87 -7.34
CA PRO A 102 1.93 0.50 -7.39
C PRO A 102 0.83 -0.55 -7.65
N LEU A 103 -0.38 -0.31 -7.15
CA LEU A 103 -1.51 -1.22 -7.30
C LEU A 103 -1.98 -1.34 -8.77
N LEU A 104 -1.89 -0.26 -9.56
CA LEU A 104 -2.23 -0.28 -10.99
C LEU A 104 -1.23 -1.15 -11.78
N TYR A 105 0.06 -1.01 -11.47
CA TYR A 105 1.09 -1.88 -12.05
C TYR A 105 0.89 -3.34 -11.63
N LEU A 106 0.53 -3.60 -10.37
CA LEU A 106 0.24 -4.95 -9.91
C LEU A 106 -0.93 -5.56 -10.69
N ARG A 107 -2.02 -4.82 -10.90
CA ARG A 107 -3.15 -5.29 -11.73
C ARG A 107 -2.72 -5.67 -13.13
N ARG A 108 -1.83 -4.90 -13.75
CA ARG A 108 -1.28 -5.19 -15.09
C ARG A 108 -0.44 -6.45 -15.10
N ILE A 109 0.47 -6.61 -14.14
CA ILE A 109 1.36 -7.78 -14.03
C ILE A 109 0.55 -9.04 -13.70
N ALA A 110 -0.48 -8.91 -12.86
CA ALA A 110 -1.32 -10.01 -12.42
C ALA A 110 -2.27 -10.59 -13.48
N ARG A 111 -2.33 -10.00 -14.68
CA ARG A 111 -3.09 -10.54 -15.82
C ARG A 111 -2.43 -11.77 -16.44
N ALA A 112 -1.15 -12.03 -16.18
CA ALA A 112 -0.56 -13.32 -16.47
C ALA A 112 -1.12 -14.36 -15.48
N ASP A 113 -2.24 -14.98 -15.84
CA ASP A 113 -2.83 -16.07 -15.04
C ASP A 113 -1.97 -17.33 -15.15
N VAL A 114 -1.02 -17.48 -14.23
CA VAL A 114 -0.24 -18.71 -14.04
C VAL A 114 -0.32 -19.18 -12.59
N GLY A 115 -0.70 -20.44 -12.42
CA GLY A 115 -0.77 -21.13 -11.11
C GLY A 115 -1.80 -20.53 -10.13
N ASP A 116 -1.43 -20.49 -8.85
CA ASP A 116 -2.21 -19.91 -7.74
C ASP A 116 -2.28 -18.37 -7.78
N ALA A 117 -2.53 -17.79 -8.95
CA ALA A 117 -2.50 -16.35 -9.20
C ALA A 117 -3.41 -15.57 -8.25
N ARG A 118 -4.54 -16.16 -7.81
CA ARG A 118 -5.43 -15.53 -6.82
C ARG A 118 -4.74 -15.34 -5.47
N ARG A 119 -4.01 -16.33 -4.96
CA ARG A 119 -3.28 -16.21 -3.69
C ARG A 119 -2.10 -15.26 -3.83
N ALA A 120 -1.37 -15.36 -4.95
CA ALA A 120 -0.25 -14.48 -5.25
C ALA A 120 -0.66 -13.00 -5.27
N ARG A 121 -1.82 -12.69 -5.87
CA ARG A 121 -2.39 -11.34 -5.86
C ARG A 121 -2.67 -10.81 -4.46
N HIS A 122 -3.18 -11.62 -3.53
CA HIS A 122 -3.45 -11.17 -2.16
C HIS A 122 -2.17 -10.94 -1.37
N MET A 123 -1.15 -11.80 -1.56
CA MET A 123 0.16 -11.63 -0.94
C MET A 123 0.89 -10.40 -1.50
N ALA A 124 0.87 -10.20 -2.81
CA ALA A 124 1.45 -9.02 -3.44
C ALA A 124 0.78 -7.73 -2.95
N LYS A 125 -0.56 -7.72 -2.78
CA LYS A 125 -1.28 -6.58 -2.18
C LYS A 125 -0.82 -6.30 -0.75
N TYR A 126 -0.57 -7.33 0.06
CA TYR A 126 -0.02 -7.14 1.41
C TYR A 126 1.37 -6.51 1.35
N TYR A 127 2.28 -7.01 0.52
CA TYR A 127 3.61 -6.40 0.33
C TYR A 127 3.50 -4.93 -0.07
N LEU A 128 2.57 -4.59 -0.97
CA LEU A 128 2.36 -3.20 -1.39
C LEU A 128 1.82 -2.30 -0.28
N GLU A 129 0.85 -2.78 0.51
CA GLU A 129 0.32 -1.99 1.63
C GLU A 129 1.40 -1.82 2.73
N VAL A 130 2.22 -2.84 3.00
CA VAL A 130 3.39 -2.69 3.88
C VAL A 130 4.36 -1.66 3.30
N ALA A 131 4.67 -1.72 2.00
CA ALA A 131 5.55 -0.74 1.35
C ALA A 131 5.06 0.71 1.51
N LEU A 132 3.74 0.92 1.49
CA LEU A 132 3.11 2.24 1.63
C LEU A 132 3.42 2.90 3.00
N MET A 133 3.59 2.09 4.05
CA MET A 133 3.92 2.55 5.40
C MET A 133 5.33 3.15 5.53
N HIS A 134 6.28 2.65 4.73
CA HIS A 134 7.69 2.93 4.94
C HIS A 134 8.24 3.93 3.92
N LEU A 135 8.77 5.06 4.42
CA LEU A 135 9.38 6.11 3.58
C LEU A 135 10.57 5.59 2.76
N THR A 136 11.27 4.57 3.24
CA THR A 136 12.39 3.93 2.52
C THR A 136 11.97 3.35 1.17
N MET A 137 10.68 3.07 0.98
CA MET A 137 10.16 2.55 -0.29
C MET A 137 9.95 3.65 -1.33
N LEU A 138 9.92 4.93 -0.96
CA LEU A 138 9.76 6.06 -1.90
C LEU A 138 10.96 6.21 -2.85
N GLN A 139 12.13 5.68 -2.52
CA GLN A 139 13.30 5.70 -3.40
C GLN A 139 13.11 4.83 -4.65
N TRP A 140 12.17 3.87 -4.61
CA TRP A 140 11.94 2.94 -5.70
C TRP A 140 10.73 3.36 -6.54
N ARG A 141 10.79 3.09 -7.85
CA ARG A 141 9.66 3.37 -8.75
C ARG A 141 8.47 2.48 -8.38
N PRO A 142 7.22 3.01 -8.36
CA PRO A 142 6.01 2.23 -8.09
C PRO A 142 5.87 0.95 -8.91
N SER A 143 6.30 0.97 -10.19
CA SER A 143 6.31 -0.20 -11.06
C SER A 143 7.28 -1.30 -10.60
N ARG A 144 8.44 -0.91 -10.07
CA ARG A 144 9.47 -1.84 -9.56
C ARG A 144 9.02 -2.47 -8.24
N ILE A 145 8.37 -1.69 -7.36
CA ILE A 145 7.76 -2.20 -6.11
C ILE A 145 6.67 -3.23 -6.44
N ALA A 146 5.79 -2.92 -7.38
CA ALA A 146 4.73 -3.83 -7.82
C ALA A 146 5.27 -5.13 -8.43
N ALA A 147 6.30 -5.04 -9.27
CA ALA A 147 6.96 -6.20 -9.86
C ALA A 147 7.66 -7.06 -8.79
N ALA A 148 8.41 -6.44 -7.87
CA ALA A 148 9.09 -7.14 -6.78
C ALA A 148 8.10 -7.82 -5.83
N ALA A 149 7.02 -7.14 -5.44
CA ALA A 149 5.96 -7.69 -4.60
C ALA A 149 5.29 -8.91 -5.24
N MET A 150 5.02 -8.85 -6.55
CA MET A 150 4.42 -9.97 -7.27
C MET A 150 5.41 -11.14 -7.44
N TRP A 151 6.66 -10.84 -7.79
CA TRP A 151 7.72 -11.84 -7.90
C TRP A 151 7.93 -12.59 -6.58
N LEU A 152 8.01 -11.86 -5.45
CA LEU A 152 8.06 -12.45 -4.11
C LEU A 152 6.86 -13.33 -3.81
N ALA A 153 5.65 -12.84 -4.09
CA ALA A 153 4.41 -13.59 -3.84
C ALA A 153 4.38 -14.91 -4.62
N TYR A 154 4.77 -14.89 -5.89
CA TYR A 154 4.87 -16.11 -6.68
C TYR A 154 5.93 -17.06 -6.13
N ARG A 155 7.13 -16.55 -5.80
CA ARG A 155 8.20 -17.39 -5.25
C ARG A 155 7.86 -18.00 -3.90
N ALA A 156 7.10 -17.29 -3.07
CA ALA A 156 6.65 -17.83 -1.80
C ALA A 156 5.65 -18.99 -2.00
N LEU A 157 4.76 -18.88 -3.00
CA LEU A 157 3.73 -19.88 -3.28
C LEU A 157 4.20 -21.06 -4.14
N SER A 158 5.24 -20.86 -4.95
CA SER A 158 5.71 -21.87 -5.89
C SER A 158 6.59 -22.90 -5.18
N THR A 159 6.17 -24.16 -5.20
CA THR A 159 7.00 -25.32 -4.81
C THR A 159 8.01 -25.73 -5.88
N ALA A 160 7.85 -25.23 -7.12
CA ALA A 160 8.70 -25.56 -8.26
C ALA A 160 9.64 -24.39 -8.66
N PRO A 161 10.89 -24.68 -9.09
CA PRO A 161 11.96 -23.68 -9.17
C PRO A 161 12.00 -22.75 -10.41
N ALA A 162 11.09 -22.84 -11.39
CA ALA A 162 11.48 -22.34 -12.74
C ALA A 162 10.46 -21.59 -13.63
N THR A 163 9.22 -21.29 -13.23
CA THR A 163 8.23 -20.72 -14.20
C THR A 163 7.67 -19.31 -13.93
N PRO A 164 7.50 -18.81 -12.68
CA PRO A 164 6.88 -17.50 -12.47
C PRO A 164 7.82 -16.31 -12.72
N SER A 165 9.13 -16.54 -12.68
CA SER A 165 10.14 -15.47 -12.75
C SER A 165 10.22 -14.85 -14.15
N MET A 166 10.02 -15.65 -15.20
CA MET A 166 9.90 -15.17 -16.57
C MET A 166 8.71 -14.22 -16.72
N LEU A 167 7.50 -14.56 -16.25
CA LEU A 167 6.31 -13.73 -16.52
C LEU A 167 6.33 -12.37 -15.83
N ALA A 168 6.85 -12.30 -14.60
CA ALA A 168 7.08 -11.02 -13.94
C ALA A 168 8.11 -10.19 -14.72
N SER A 169 9.19 -10.81 -15.22
CA SER A 169 10.21 -10.11 -16.01
C SER A 169 9.72 -9.66 -17.39
N THR A 170 8.93 -10.48 -18.10
CA THR A 170 8.42 -10.18 -19.44
C THR A 170 7.33 -9.12 -19.42
N LEU A 171 6.48 -9.09 -18.38
CA LEU A 171 5.40 -8.10 -18.28
C LEU A 171 5.82 -6.79 -17.60
N SER A 172 6.77 -6.85 -16.66
CA SER A 172 7.27 -5.64 -15.99
C SER A 172 8.43 -4.98 -16.73
N GLY A 173 9.11 -5.72 -17.61
CA GLY A 173 10.32 -5.27 -18.31
C GLY A 173 11.57 -5.23 -17.44
N TYR A 174 11.51 -5.70 -16.19
CA TYR A 174 12.65 -5.74 -15.26
C TYR A 174 13.26 -7.14 -15.21
N ARG A 175 14.59 -7.22 -15.14
CA ARG A 175 15.29 -8.49 -14.90
C ARG A 175 15.22 -8.83 -13.41
N GLU A 176 15.39 -10.10 -13.08
CA GLU A 176 15.35 -10.56 -11.69
C GLU A 176 16.40 -9.86 -10.80
N VAL A 177 17.62 -9.66 -11.31
CA VAL A 177 18.68 -8.89 -10.65
C VAL A 177 18.28 -7.45 -10.33
N ASP A 178 17.40 -6.85 -11.14
CA ASP A 178 16.89 -5.50 -10.87
C ASP A 178 15.79 -5.55 -9.81
N LEU A 179 15.10 -6.67 -9.58
CA LEU A 179 14.04 -6.78 -8.57
C LEU A 179 14.57 -7.13 -7.18
N LEU A 180 15.71 -7.83 -7.09
CA LEU A 180 16.28 -8.31 -5.83
C LEU A 180 16.39 -7.25 -4.72
N PRO A 181 16.95 -6.05 -4.94
CA PRO A 181 17.14 -5.10 -3.83
C PRO A 181 15.81 -4.61 -3.25
N VAL A 182 14.80 -4.48 -4.11
CA VAL A 182 13.45 -4.06 -3.69
C VAL A 182 12.73 -5.22 -2.99
N ALA A 183 12.91 -6.43 -3.50
CA ALA A 183 12.34 -7.63 -2.92
C ALA A 183 12.92 -7.90 -1.52
N GLU A 184 14.23 -7.80 -1.34
CA GLU A 184 14.89 -7.92 -0.03
C GLU A 184 14.38 -6.88 0.96
N ALA A 185 14.30 -5.62 0.53
CA ALA A 185 13.76 -4.56 1.39
C ALA A 185 12.28 -4.80 1.75
N LEU A 186 11.43 -5.23 0.81
CA LEU A 186 10.03 -5.57 1.10
C LEU A 186 9.92 -6.74 2.08
N PHE A 187 10.81 -7.71 1.91
CA PHE A 187 10.86 -8.91 2.73
C PHE A 187 11.25 -8.59 4.18
N ASP A 188 12.28 -7.77 4.37
CA ASP A 188 12.72 -7.33 5.69
C ASP A 188 11.63 -6.56 6.44
N LEU A 189 10.89 -5.70 5.73
CA LEU A 189 9.76 -4.98 6.31
C LEU A 189 8.66 -5.92 6.78
N VAL A 190 8.25 -6.89 5.95
CA VAL A 190 7.19 -7.86 6.31
C VAL A 190 7.57 -8.71 7.53
N ARG A 191 8.87 -8.92 7.78
CA ARG A 191 9.35 -9.67 8.94
C ARG A 191 9.10 -8.95 10.27
N GLN A 192 8.79 -7.65 10.24
CA GLN A 192 8.60 -6.80 11.40
C GLN A 192 7.14 -6.31 11.51
N PRO A 193 6.17 -7.21 11.78
CA PRO A 193 4.74 -6.87 11.80
C PRO A 193 4.37 -5.85 12.86
N GLU A 194 5.19 -5.70 13.90
CA GLU A 194 5.03 -4.70 14.97
C GLU A 194 5.05 -3.26 14.44
N GLN A 195 5.65 -3.02 13.27
CA GLN A 195 5.74 -1.69 12.67
C GLN A 195 4.48 -1.32 11.86
N HIS A 196 3.60 -2.27 11.58
CA HIS A 196 2.38 -2.07 10.78
C HIS A 196 1.22 -2.94 11.30
N PRO A 197 0.80 -2.73 12.58
CA PRO A 197 -0.20 -3.57 13.23
C PRO A 197 -1.55 -3.53 12.53
N ALA A 198 -1.99 -2.37 12.01
CA ALA A 198 -3.27 -2.26 11.31
C ALA A 198 -3.28 -3.12 10.04
N ILE A 199 -2.20 -3.08 9.25
CA ILE A 199 -2.08 -3.86 8.01
C ILE A 199 -2.00 -5.35 8.32
N TYR A 200 -1.22 -5.73 9.34
CA TYR A 200 -1.13 -7.13 9.76
C TYR A 200 -2.50 -7.68 10.16
N ALA A 201 -3.27 -6.92 10.96
CA ALA A 201 -4.64 -7.30 11.34
C ALA A 201 -5.56 -7.40 10.11
N LYS A 202 -5.52 -6.41 9.21
CA LYS A 202 -6.26 -6.36 7.94
C LYS A 202 -6.10 -7.67 7.14
N PHE A 203 -4.87 -8.13 6.97
CA PHE A 203 -4.50 -9.31 6.16
C PHE A 203 -4.43 -10.63 6.94
N SER A 204 -4.81 -10.61 8.22
CA SER A 204 -5.04 -11.81 9.03
C SER A 204 -6.47 -12.34 8.92
N THR A 205 -7.29 -11.78 8.02
CA THR A 205 -8.67 -12.18 7.78
C THR A 205 -8.78 -13.28 6.72
N GLN A 206 -9.80 -14.14 6.83
CA GLN A 206 -10.04 -15.24 5.88
C GLN A 206 -10.29 -14.73 4.45
N SER A 207 -10.97 -13.58 4.31
CA SER A 207 -11.22 -12.94 3.02
C SER A 207 -9.93 -12.56 2.28
N ARG A 208 -8.81 -12.47 3.00
CA ARG A 208 -7.47 -12.14 2.47
C ARG A 208 -6.48 -13.29 2.62
N TRP A 209 -6.98 -14.52 2.74
CA TRP A 209 -6.19 -15.76 2.74
C TRP A 209 -5.19 -15.90 3.89
N TYR A 210 -5.38 -15.16 4.99
CA TYR A 210 -4.38 -15.15 6.08
C TYR A 210 -2.96 -14.86 5.55
N ALA A 211 -2.86 -13.97 4.55
CA ALA A 211 -1.60 -13.68 3.88
C ALA A 211 -0.50 -13.25 4.86
N ALA A 212 -0.85 -12.42 5.86
CA ALA A 212 0.08 -11.93 6.87
C ALA A 212 0.61 -13.06 7.79
N PRO A 213 -0.25 -13.86 8.45
CA PRO A 213 0.19 -15.04 9.22
C PRO A 213 0.99 -16.04 8.39
N TRP A 214 0.55 -16.31 7.15
CA TRP A 214 1.23 -17.25 6.26
C TRP A 214 2.64 -16.77 5.90
N MET A 215 2.81 -15.48 5.57
CA MET A 215 4.14 -14.93 5.28
C MET A 215 5.06 -14.94 6.50
N LYS A 216 4.51 -14.78 7.71
CA LYS A 216 5.27 -14.93 8.96
C LYS A 216 5.71 -16.38 9.18
N GLN A 217 4.84 -17.35 8.91
CA GLN A 217 5.10 -18.78 9.10
C GLN A 217 6.03 -19.37 8.04
N CYS A 218 5.92 -18.94 6.78
CA CYS A 218 6.73 -19.43 5.66
C CYS A 218 8.22 -19.03 5.71
N GLY A 219 8.69 -18.42 6.82
CA GLY A 219 10.09 -18.36 7.23
C GLY A 219 11.15 -18.58 6.15
N VAL A 220 11.39 -17.57 5.30
CA VAL A 220 12.72 -17.02 5.00
C VAL A 220 13.81 -17.92 4.36
N ARG A 221 13.61 -19.20 4.02
CA ARG A 221 14.76 -20.03 3.58
C ARG A 221 14.95 -20.28 2.08
N ASN A 222 13.93 -20.20 1.23
CA ASN A 222 14.07 -20.58 -0.18
C ASN A 222 13.80 -19.49 -1.23
N VAL A 223 13.43 -18.27 -0.82
CA VAL A 223 13.05 -17.21 -1.78
C VAL A 223 14.22 -16.30 -2.17
N LEU A 224 15.33 -16.24 -1.43
CA LEU A 224 16.50 -15.43 -1.82
C LEU A 224 17.76 -16.28 -2.06
N ALA A 225 17.87 -17.44 -1.42
CA ALA A 225 19.05 -18.31 -1.50
C ALA A 225 19.34 -18.91 -2.89
N THR A 226 18.37 -18.90 -3.80
CA THR A 226 18.54 -19.45 -5.16
C THR A 226 19.22 -18.50 -6.13
N VAL A 227 19.31 -17.21 -5.82
CA VAL A 227 19.86 -16.20 -6.76
C VAL A 227 21.37 -15.99 -6.58
N GLN A 228 21.93 -16.37 -5.42
CA GLN A 228 23.38 -16.34 -5.19
C GLN A 228 24.12 -17.58 -5.74
N LYS A 229 23.43 -18.52 -6.39
CA LYS A 229 24.01 -19.77 -6.92
C LYS A 229 23.98 -19.89 -8.46
N GLN A 230 23.64 -18.83 -9.19
CA GLN A 230 23.70 -18.79 -10.66
C GLN A 230 24.61 -17.67 -11.13
#